data_AF-A0A966Z0H8-F1
#
_entry.id   AF-A0A966Z0H8-F1
#
_cell.length_a   1.000
_cell.length_b   1.000
_cell.length_c   1.000
_cell.angle_alpha   90.00
_cell.angle_beta   90.00
_cell.angle_gamma   90.00
#
_symmetry.space_group_name_H-M   'P 1'
#
loop_
_entity.id
_entity.type
_entity.pdbx_description
1 polymer ?
#
loop_
_entity_poly.entity_id
_entity_poly.type
_entity_poly.pdbx_seq_one_letter_code
_entity_poly.pdbx_strand_id
1 'polypeptide(L)'
;MKMLRNTAIVLCLLASHAGAQVPVSPRDILAELIASNTTDLGGANTAAARAGAKHLIAAGFAAADVQILVPEGRPNKGNLVARLRSANSTLKP
;
A
#
# COMPACT_ATOMS: atom_id res chain seq x y z
N MET A 1 10.21 -2.32 44.39
CA MET A 1 9.98 -1.04 43.66
C MET A 1 10.87 -0.89 42.40
N LYS A 2 10.85 -1.84 41.43
CA LYS A 2 11.53 -1.65 40.12
C LYS A 2 10.76 -2.24 38.91
N MET A 3 9.65 -2.94 39.12
CA MET A 3 8.90 -3.63 38.03
C MET A 3 7.77 -2.79 37.41
N LEU A 4 7.40 -1.65 38.01
CA LEU A 4 6.27 -0.83 37.54
C LEU A 4 6.65 0.22 36.49
N ARG A 5 7.96 0.43 36.25
CA ARG A 5 8.47 1.45 35.31
C ARG A 5 8.66 0.94 33.88
N ASN A 6 8.76 -0.38 33.67
CA ASN A 6 8.98 -0.95 32.34
C ASN A 6 7.69 -1.16 31.53
N THR A 7 6.53 -1.27 32.19
CA THR A 7 5.23 -1.48 31.52
C THR A 7 4.70 -0.22 30.81
N ALA A 8 5.03 0.97 31.31
CA ALA A 8 4.59 2.23 30.70
C ALA A 8 5.27 2.49 29.33
N ILE A 9 6.50 2.03 29.14
CA ILE A 9 7.26 2.23 27.89
C ILE A 9 6.71 1.32 26.77
N VAL A 10 6.27 0.10 27.11
CA VAL A 10 5.72 -0.86 26.14
C VAL A 10 4.34 -0.43 25.64
N LEU A 11 3.53 0.23 26.47
CA LEU A 11 2.19 0.68 26.10
C LEU A 11 2.20 1.86 25.11
N CYS A 12 3.24 2.70 25.13
CA CYS A 12 3.35 3.86 24.25
C CYS A 12 3.77 3.51 22.81
N LEU A 13 4.40 2.35 22.60
CA LEU A 13 4.90 1.93 21.28
C LEU A 13 3.81 1.39 20.33
N LEU A 14 2.64 1.02 20.86
CA LEU A 14 1.52 0.50 20.07
C LEU A 14 0.61 1.60 19.50
N ALA A 15 0.75 2.85 19.95
CA ALA A 15 -0.13 3.96 19.57
C ALA A 15 0.39 4.76 18.36
N SER A 16 1.61 4.51 17.88
CA SER A 16 2.30 5.41 16.94
C SER A 16 1.93 5.23 15.46
N HIS A 17 0.97 4.37 15.09
CA HIS A 17 0.56 4.22 13.68
C HIS A 17 -0.55 5.17 13.23
N ALA A 18 -1.03 6.07 14.10
CA ALA A 18 -1.84 7.21 13.67
C ALA A 18 -0.94 8.34 13.13
N GLY A 19 -0.03 8.03 12.21
CA GLY A 19 0.65 9.06 11.43
C GLY A 19 -0.41 9.80 10.64
N ALA A 20 -0.56 11.10 10.88
CA ALA A 20 -1.45 11.96 10.11
C ALA A 20 -1.13 11.81 8.62
N GLN A 21 -1.91 11.00 7.91
CA GLN A 21 -1.84 10.93 6.46
C GLN A 21 -2.16 12.32 5.95
N VAL A 22 -1.22 12.95 5.26
CA VAL A 22 -1.55 14.05 4.34
C VAL A 22 -2.54 13.42 3.35
N PRO A 23 -3.82 13.84 3.30
CA PRO A 23 -4.77 13.23 2.41
C PRO A 23 -4.33 13.54 0.97
N VAL A 24 -3.83 12.53 0.26
CA VAL A 24 -3.63 12.67 -1.18
C VAL A 24 -5.00 12.72 -1.82
N SER A 25 -5.24 13.72 -2.69
CA SER A 25 -6.53 13.84 -3.36
C SER A 25 -6.72 12.64 -4.30
N PRO A 26 -7.92 12.02 -4.34
CA PRO A 26 -8.23 11.03 -5.37
C PRO A 26 -8.03 11.56 -6.79
N ARG A 27 -8.18 12.89 -6.99
CA ARG A 27 -7.90 13.53 -8.27
C ARG A 27 -6.41 13.58 -8.60
N ASP A 28 -5.54 13.72 -7.61
CA ASP A 28 -4.10 13.72 -7.82
C ASP A 28 -3.59 12.32 -8.17
N ILE A 29 -4.11 11.29 -7.49
CA ILE A 29 -3.85 9.88 -7.85
C ILE A 29 -4.31 9.61 -9.28
N LEU A 30 -5.53 10.04 -9.62
CA LEU A 30 -6.07 9.86 -10.96
C LEU A 30 -5.22 10.60 -12.02
N ALA A 31 -4.78 11.83 -11.72
CA ALA A 31 -3.93 12.60 -12.61
C ALA A 31 -2.58 11.91 -12.85
N GLU A 32 -1.94 11.37 -11.80
CA GLU A 32 -0.70 10.60 -11.91
C GLU A 32 -0.88 9.36 -12.79
N LEU A 33 -1.97 8.61 -12.58
CA LEU A 33 -2.26 7.39 -13.35
C LEU A 33 -2.59 7.69 -14.81
N ILE A 34 -3.31 8.78 -15.11
CA ILE A 34 -3.62 9.19 -16.49
C ILE A 34 -2.37 9.71 -17.21
N ALA A 35 -1.49 10.43 -16.50
CA ALA A 35 -0.23 10.92 -17.06
C ALA A 35 0.77 9.77 -17.37
N SER A 36 0.54 8.57 -16.84
CA SER A 36 1.37 7.40 -17.08
C SER A 36 1.14 6.81 -18.48
N ASN A 37 2.21 6.41 -19.18
CA ASN A 37 2.08 5.71 -20.46
C ASN A 37 1.78 4.21 -20.25
N THR A 38 0.48 3.87 -20.20
CA THR A 38 -0.01 2.49 -20.06
C THR A 38 -0.48 1.87 -21.38
N THR A 39 -0.18 2.49 -22.53
CA THR A 39 -0.54 1.95 -23.84
C THR A 39 0.12 0.59 -24.08
N ASP A 40 -0.53 -0.24 -24.90
CA ASP A 40 -0.02 -1.58 -25.17
C ASP A 40 1.31 -1.56 -25.94
N LEU A 41 1.45 -0.60 -26.86
CA LEU A 41 2.64 -0.36 -27.68
C LEU A 41 3.50 0.75 -27.08
N GLY A 42 4.74 0.41 -26.72
CA GLY A 42 5.74 1.37 -26.21
C GLY A 42 5.50 1.86 -24.77
N GLY A 43 4.35 1.53 -24.16
CA GLY A 43 4.04 1.83 -22.77
C GLY A 43 4.51 0.77 -21.77
N ALA A 44 4.38 1.11 -20.49
CA ALA A 44 4.74 0.24 -19.36
C ALA A 44 3.72 0.35 -18.21
N ASN A 45 2.73 -0.55 -18.20
CA ASN A 45 1.74 -0.65 -17.13
C ASN A 45 2.39 -0.91 -15.76
N THR A 46 3.54 -1.59 -15.73
CA THR A 46 4.27 -1.85 -14.49
C THR A 46 4.67 -0.56 -13.76
N ALA A 47 4.85 0.56 -14.47
CA ALA A 47 5.10 1.85 -13.83
C ALA A 47 3.85 2.36 -13.08
N ALA A 48 2.68 2.30 -13.70
CA ALA A 48 1.40 2.64 -13.06
C ALA A 48 1.08 1.70 -11.87
N ALA A 49 1.39 0.40 -12.00
CA ALA A 49 1.26 -0.55 -10.90
C ALA A 49 2.13 -0.17 -9.69
N ARG A 50 3.37 0.31 -9.92
CA ARG A 50 4.26 0.81 -8.86
C ARG A 50 3.75 2.08 -8.20
N ALA A 51 3.21 3.02 -8.97
CA ALA A 51 2.56 4.22 -8.44
C ALA A 51 1.37 3.87 -7.54
N GLY A 52 0.47 3.00 -8.01
CA GLY A 52 -0.65 2.51 -7.20
C GLY A 52 -0.22 1.80 -5.92
N ALA A 53 0.83 0.96 -5.98
CA ALA A 53 1.38 0.30 -4.80
C ALA A 53 1.86 1.29 -3.74
N LYS A 54 2.55 2.36 -4.17
CA LYS A 54 3.02 3.43 -3.28
C LYS A 54 1.85 4.10 -2.56
N HIS A 55 0.78 4.43 -3.28
CA HIS A 55 -0.43 5.04 -2.69
C HIS A 55 -1.12 4.11 -1.70
N LEU A 56 -1.24 2.81 -2.01
CA LEU A 56 -1.85 1.84 -1.10
C LEU A 56 -1.03 1.67 0.19
N ILE A 57 0.29 1.58 0.10
CA ILE A 57 1.16 1.51 1.28
C ILE A 57 1.04 2.79 2.11
N ALA A 58 1.05 3.96 1.46
CA ALA A 58 0.84 5.25 2.12
C ALA A 58 -0.57 5.36 2.75
N ALA A 59 -1.55 4.62 2.22
CA ALA A 59 -2.91 4.51 2.73
C ALA A 59 -3.07 3.53 3.90
N GLY A 60 -1.98 2.89 4.35
CA GLY A 60 -1.99 1.98 5.50
C GLY A 60 -2.17 0.49 5.15
N PHE A 61 -2.13 0.12 3.86
CA PHE A 61 -2.02 -1.30 3.51
C PHE A 61 -0.66 -1.82 3.97
N ALA A 62 -0.64 -3.04 4.55
CA ALA A 62 0.60 -3.69 4.89
C ALA A 62 1.40 -3.98 3.62
N ALA A 63 2.70 -3.65 3.60
CA ALA A 63 3.54 -3.83 2.42
C ALA A 63 3.56 -5.28 1.91
N ALA A 64 3.50 -6.27 2.81
CA ALA A 64 3.42 -7.70 2.43
C ALA A 64 2.11 -8.07 1.71
N ASP A 65 1.06 -7.26 1.85
CA ASP A 65 -0.25 -7.45 1.24
C ASP A 65 -0.41 -6.65 -0.07
N VAL A 66 0.63 -5.91 -0.50
CA VAL A 66 0.67 -5.18 -1.77
C VAL A 66 1.77 -5.77 -2.64
N GLN A 67 1.40 -6.38 -3.76
CA GLN A 67 2.32 -7.11 -4.63
C GLN A 67 2.21 -6.63 -6.08
N ILE A 68 3.35 -6.62 -6.78
CA ILE A 68 3.40 -6.37 -8.21
C ILE A 68 3.88 -7.65 -8.88
N LEU A 69 2.99 -8.26 -9.65
CA LEU A 69 3.26 -9.51 -10.34
C LEU A 69 3.63 -9.19 -11.79
N VAL A 70 4.88 -9.43 -12.16
CA VAL A 70 5.39 -9.18 -13.52
C VAL A 70 5.65 -10.52 -14.19
N PRO A 71 4.96 -10.85 -15.30
CA PRO A 71 5.21 -12.08 -16.02
C PRO A 71 6.63 -12.11 -16.62
N GLU A 72 7.23 -13.30 -16.64
CA GLU A 72 8.51 -13.50 -17.30
C GLU A 72 8.42 -13.14 -18.79
N GLY A 73 9.47 -12.49 -19.31
CA GLY A 73 9.51 -11.99 -20.70
C GLY A 73 8.58 -10.81 -21.01
N ARG A 74 7.78 -10.32 -20.03
CA ARG A 74 6.89 -9.15 -20.22
C ARG A 74 7.06 -8.11 -19.09
N PRO A 75 8.25 -7.49 -18.96
CA PRO A 75 8.57 -6.58 -17.86
C PRO A 75 7.64 -5.36 -17.75
N ASN A 76 6.97 -4.99 -18.86
CA ASN A 76 6.07 -3.84 -18.97
C ASN A 76 4.60 -4.17 -18.65
N LYS A 77 4.27 -5.43 -18.36
CA LYS A 77 2.90 -5.92 -18.17
C LYS A 77 2.65 -6.40 -16.73
N GLY A 78 3.06 -5.61 -15.75
CA GLY A 78 2.87 -5.93 -14.33
C GLY A 78 1.45 -5.69 -13.83
N ASN A 79 0.96 -6.59 -12.98
CA ASN A 79 -0.32 -6.47 -12.28
C ASN A 79 -0.10 -6.00 -10.84
N LEU A 80 -0.93 -5.08 -10.35
CA LEU A 80 -0.99 -4.70 -8.94
C LEU A 80 -2.05 -5.54 -8.23
N VAL A 81 -1.66 -6.23 -7.16
CA VAL A 81 -2.56 -7.00 -6.28
C VAL A 81 -2.45 -6.42 -4.87
N ALA A 82 -3.59 -6.13 -4.26
CA ALA A 82 -3.66 -5.64 -2.90
C ALA A 82 -4.69 -6.43 -2.09
N ARG A 83 -4.31 -6.86 -0.88
CA ARG A 83 -5.22 -7.55 0.03
C ARG A 83 -5.59 -6.65 1.20
N LEU A 84 -6.87 -6.35 1.31
CA LEU A 84 -7.44 -5.74 2.50
C LEU A 84 -7.82 -6.85 3.49
N ARG A 85 -7.22 -6.83 4.68
CA ARG A 85 -7.56 -7.81 5.73
C ARG A 85 -8.75 -7.33 6.54
N SER A 86 -9.72 -8.23 6.76
CA SER A 86 -10.74 -8.00 7.78
C SER A 86 -10.11 -8.05 9.17
N ALA A 87 -10.55 -7.17 10.06
CA ALA A 87 -10.24 -7.26 11.49
C ALA A 87 -10.87 -8.52 12.12
N ASN A 88 -11.91 -9.09 11.49
CA ASN A 88 -12.60 -10.31 11.90
C ASN A 88 -12.66 -11.27 10.71
N SER A 89 -11.65 -12.13 10.56
CA SER A 89 -11.50 -13.04 9.41
C SER A 89 -12.43 -14.26 9.42
N THR A 90 -13.19 -14.47 10.49
CA THR A 90 -14.14 -15.58 10.67
C THR A 90 -15.54 -15.29 10.14
N LEU A 91 -15.84 -14.03 9.80
CA LEU A 91 -17.11 -13.68 9.18
C LEU A 91 -17.04 -13.96 7.67
N LYS A 92 -18.15 -14.44 7.11
CA LYS A 92 -18.29 -14.61 5.65
C LYS A 92 -18.21 -13.22 4.98
N PRO A 93 -17.56 -13.11 3.81
CA PRO A 93 -17.50 -11.85 3.06
C PRO A 93 -18.88 -11.27 2.76
#